data_AF-A0A1L0BM46-F1
#
_entry.id   AF-A0A1L0BM46-F1
#
_cell.length_a   1.000
_cell.length_b   1.000
_cell.length_c   1.000
_cell.angle_alpha   90.00
_cell.angle_beta   90.00
_cell.angle_gamma   90.00
#
_symmetry.space_group_name_H-M   'P 1'
#
loop_
_entity.id
_entity.type
_entity.pdbx_description
1 polymer ?
#
loop_
_entity_poly.entity_id
_entity_poly.type
_entity_poly.pdbx_seq_one_letter_code
_entity_poly.pdbx_strand_id
1 'polypeptide(L)'
;MVDLYKDSSDSILILLDGILGTDFSMELNMAVDIRIEEATPILPDRFFDKLIAHLNAIKTPDDVTVVPCSMLNLTDLLSFYFSGIEIQVPLRDLIFQEITFGCCLTIDDYDGPYHLGQDILKSAYVVVDLDNKEVALAQATNSSSEDIEDIVSEIPQALEAPLYSYTEVAEKYYYSDGWVSSLYDVSSRPSYSTNTGSRSVDLGSTTYMPFYTKATTIYDYFASQRNSGHFTRCLPFLFLLFSILLAL
;
A
#
# COMPACT_ATOMS: atom_id res chain seq x y z
N MET A 1 8.98 -1.24 18.45
CA MET A 1 10.29 -1.19 17.78
C MET A 1 10.41 -2.42 16.91
N VAL A 2 10.86 -2.24 15.69
CA VAL A 2 11.22 -3.25 14.71
C VAL A 2 12.65 -2.94 14.24
N ASP A 3 13.47 -3.95 13.96
CA ASP A 3 14.85 -3.71 13.53
C ASP A 3 14.89 -3.02 12.16
N LEU A 4 15.83 -2.09 12.00
CA LEU A 4 16.16 -1.45 10.73
C LEU A 4 17.30 -2.20 10.06
N TYR A 5 17.10 -2.61 8.81
CA TYR A 5 18.18 -3.11 7.96
C TYR A 5 18.57 -2.07 6.91
N LYS A 6 19.88 -1.81 6.84
CA LYS A 6 20.49 -0.98 5.80
C LYS A 6 21.21 -1.92 4.83
N ASP A 7 20.74 -2.01 3.59
CA ASP A 7 21.51 -2.69 2.55
C ASP A 7 22.70 -1.80 2.13
N SER A 8 23.50 -2.18 1.13
CA SER A 8 24.56 -1.29 0.64
C SER A 8 24.05 0.01 0.01
N SER A 9 22.73 0.20 -0.06
CA SER A 9 22.03 1.45 -0.39
C SER A 9 21.49 2.12 0.89
N ASP A 10 21.19 3.41 0.83
CA ASP A 10 20.70 4.17 1.99
C ASP A 10 19.21 3.92 2.31
N SER A 11 18.74 2.67 2.19
CA SER A 11 17.34 2.26 2.40
C SER A 11 17.02 1.91 3.85
N ILE A 12 15.76 2.13 4.25
CA ILE A 12 15.22 1.81 5.57
C ILE A 12 14.29 0.62 5.41
N LEU A 13 14.81 -0.59 5.63
CA LEU A 13 14.02 -1.81 5.47
C LEU A 13 13.42 -2.26 6.80
N ILE A 14 12.14 -2.62 6.75
CA ILE A 14 11.40 -3.27 7.84
C ILE A 14 10.75 -4.57 7.34
N LEU A 15 10.43 -5.48 8.26
CA LEU A 15 9.83 -6.76 7.92
C LEU A 15 8.31 -6.68 7.82
N LEU A 16 7.73 -7.00 6.66
CA LEU A 16 6.29 -7.19 6.46
C LEU A 16 5.92 -8.66 6.66
N ASP A 17 5.14 -8.91 7.71
CA ASP A 17 4.72 -10.24 8.19
C ASP A 17 3.45 -10.76 7.52
N GLY A 18 2.64 -9.86 6.97
CA GLY A 18 1.36 -10.23 6.39
C GLY A 18 0.44 -9.06 6.19
N ILE A 19 -0.56 -9.32 5.36
CA ILE A 19 -1.62 -8.38 5.03
C ILE A 19 -2.95 -9.10 5.20
N LEU A 20 -3.86 -8.48 5.96
CA LEU A 20 -5.20 -8.99 6.24
C LEU A 20 -6.24 -7.95 5.81
N GLY A 21 -7.31 -8.41 5.18
CA GLY A 21 -8.48 -7.60 4.83
C GLY A 21 -9.76 -8.43 4.90
N THR A 22 -10.88 -7.84 4.47
CA THR A 22 -12.17 -8.54 4.45
C THR A 22 -12.11 -9.74 3.50
N ASP A 23 -12.39 -10.93 4.01
CA ASP A 23 -12.39 -12.21 3.28
C ASP A 23 -11.04 -12.65 2.66
N PHE A 24 -9.94 -12.01 3.04
CA PHE A 24 -8.61 -12.48 2.66
C PHE A 24 -7.56 -12.26 3.74
N SER A 25 -6.63 -13.20 3.81
CA SER A 25 -5.37 -13.06 4.53
C SER A 25 -4.22 -13.55 3.67
N MET A 26 -3.07 -12.95 3.89
CA MET A 26 -1.81 -13.34 3.30
C MET A 26 -0.73 -13.26 4.37
N GLU A 27 -0.15 -14.40 4.69
CA GLU A 27 1.09 -14.44 5.46
C GLU A 27 2.24 -14.11 4.50
N LEU A 28 3.07 -13.16 4.91
CA LEU A 28 4.25 -12.72 4.18
C LEU A 28 5.46 -12.85 5.10
N ASN A 29 6.65 -12.81 4.50
CA ASN A 29 7.88 -12.72 5.26
C ASN A 29 8.93 -12.05 4.37
N MET A 30 8.83 -10.74 4.24
CA MET A 30 9.60 -9.99 3.25
C MET A 30 10.02 -8.63 3.78
N ALA A 31 11.22 -8.19 3.39
CA ALA A 31 11.63 -6.83 3.63
C ALA A 31 10.86 -5.88 2.71
N VAL A 32 10.42 -4.75 3.27
CA VAL A 32 9.84 -3.62 2.54
C VAL A 32 10.59 -2.35 2.92
N ASP A 33 10.81 -1.48 1.94
CA ASP A 33 11.47 -0.20 2.12
C ASP A 33 10.47 0.89 2.54
N ILE A 34 10.87 1.81 3.41
CA ILE A 34 10.08 3.00 3.74
C ILE A 34 10.48 4.13 2.79
N ARG A 35 9.59 4.49 1.86
CA ARG A 35 9.82 5.50 0.82
C ARG A 35 8.84 6.67 0.97
N ILE A 36 9.24 7.68 1.74
CA ILE A 36 8.40 8.88 1.96
C ILE A 36 8.29 9.73 0.69
N GLU A 37 9.27 9.65 -0.20
CA GLU A 37 9.28 10.31 -1.50
C GLU A 37 8.26 9.73 -2.50
N GLU A 38 7.80 8.49 -2.28
CA GLU A 38 6.85 7.81 -3.15
C GLU A 38 5.42 7.93 -2.60
N ALA A 39 4.45 8.22 -3.48
CA ALA A 39 3.05 8.24 -3.10
C ALA A 39 2.49 6.81 -2.99
N THR A 40 2.69 6.03 -4.06
CA THR A 40 2.13 4.69 -4.27
C THR A 40 3.03 3.63 -3.63
N PRO A 41 2.49 2.65 -2.89
CA PRO A 41 3.24 1.47 -2.49
C PRO A 41 3.40 0.46 -3.65
N ILE A 42 4.54 -0.26 -3.67
CA ILE A 42 4.73 -1.47 -4.47
C ILE A 42 4.57 -2.68 -3.53
N LEU A 43 3.64 -3.58 -3.83
CA LEU A 43 3.35 -4.78 -3.02
C LEU A 43 3.37 -6.05 -3.90
N PRO A 44 3.53 -7.25 -3.32
CA PRO A 44 3.52 -8.50 -4.08
C PRO A 44 2.25 -8.74 -4.90
N ASP A 45 2.41 -9.18 -6.13
CA ASP A 45 1.30 -9.45 -7.08
C ASP A 45 0.24 -10.40 -6.49
N ARG A 46 0.67 -11.42 -5.72
CA ARG A 46 -0.26 -12.38 -5.09
C ARG A 46 -1.25 -11.70 -4.13
N PHE A 47 -0.81 -10.66 -3.42
CA PHE A 47 -1.67 -9.87 -2.57
C PHE A 47 -2.66 -9.08 -3.42
N PHE A 48 -2.17 -8.47 -4.49
CA PHE A 48 -2.93 -7.63 -5.39
C PHE A 48 -4.09 -8.38 -6.07
N ASP A 49 -3.89 -9.65 -6.48
CA ASP A 49 -4.94 -10.49 -7.07
C ASP A 49 -6.17 -10.63 -6.15
N LYS A 50 -5.94 -10.91 -4.86
CA LYS A 50 -7.03 -11.06 -3.88
C LYS A 50 -7.73 -9.72 -3.63
N LEU A 51 -6.96 -8.64 -3.57
CA LEU A 51 -7.49 -7.30 -3.40
C LEU A 51 -8.37 -6.89 -4.59
N ILE A 52 -7.88 -7.06 -5.83
CA ILE A 52 -8.65 -6.78 -7.05
C ILE A 52 -9.97 -7.55 -7.04
N ALA A 53 -9.93 -8.84 -6.70
CA ALA A 53 -11.13 -9.67 -6.64
C ALA A 53 -12.13 -9.15 -5.60
N HIS A 54 -11.65 -8.79 -4.40
CA HIS A 54 -12.48 -8.25 -3.32
C HIS A 54 -13.15 -6.92 -3.72
N LEU A 55 -12.41 -6.02 -4.37
CA LEU A 55 -12.90 -4.71 -4.80
C LEU A 55 -13.71 -4.72 -6.09
N ASN A 56 -13.83 -5.90 -6.72
CA ASN A 56 -14.35 -6.03 -8.09
C ASN A 56 -13.64 -5.07 -9.07
N ALA A 57 -12.34 -4.85 -8.87
CA ALA A 57 -11.56 -3.93 -9.67
C ALA A 57 -11.35 -4.45 -11.11
N ILE A 58 -10.97 -3.57 -12.02
CA ILE A 58 -10.71 -3.91 -13.42
C ILE A 58 -9.37 -3.33 -13.87
N LYS A 59 -8.47 -4.20 -14.33
CA LYS A 59 -7.23 -3.76 -14.99
C LYS A 59 -7.54 -3.34 -16.43
N THR A 60 -7.21 -2.11 -16.78
CA THR A 60 -7.38 -1.56 -18.13
C THR A 60 -6.24 -2.04 -19.07
N PRO A 61 -6.36 -1.87 -20.40
CA PRO A 61 -5.27 -2.17 -21.33
C PRO A 61 -3.98 -1.37 -21.09
N ASP A 62 -4.08 -0.23 -20.42
CA ASP A 62 -2.95 0.63 -20.04
C ASP A 62 -2.41 0.29 -18.64
N ASP A 63 -2.74 -0.88 -18.12
CA ASP A 63 -2.33 -1.43 -16.81
C ASP A 63 -2.84 -0.66 -15.58
N VAL A 64 -3.68 0.35 -15.77
CA VAL A 64 -4.35 1.07 -14.68
C VAL A 64 -5.44 0.19 -14.06
N THR A 65 -5.45 0.05 -12.74
CA THR A 65 -6.48 -0.69 -12.01
C THR A 65 -7.60 0.24 -11.54
N VAL A 66 -8.75 0.19 -12.22
CA VAL A 66 -9.91 1.06 -11.93
C VAL A 66 -10.92 0.39 -11.00
N VAL A 67 -11.55 1.20 -10.15
CA VAL A 67 -12.56 0.79 -9.15
C VAL A 67 -13.80 1.70 -9.21
N PRO A 68 -14.97 1.27 -8.72
CA PRO A 68 -16.11 2.17 -8.56
C PRO A 68 -15.76 3.34 -7.65
N CYS A 69 -16.13 4.57 -8.00
CA CYS A 69 -15.90 5.71 -7.11
C CYS A 69 -16.72 5.68 -5.81
N SER A 70 -17.74 4.80 -5.73
CA SER A 70 -18.40 4.50 -4.45
C SER A 70 -17.45 3.93 -3.40
N MET A 71 -16.30 3.39 -3.83
CA MET A 71 -15.29 2.84 -2.93
C MET A 71 -14.60 3.90 -2.05
N LEU A 72 -14.68 5.20 -2.42
CA LEU A 72 -14.23 6.31 -1.57
C LEU A 72 -15.04 6.42 -0.26
N ASN A 73 -16.21 5.79 -0.19
CA ASN A 73 -17.06 5.76 1.00
C ASN A 73 -16.85 4.50 1.86
N LEU A 74 -15.94 3.60 1.47
CA LEU A 74 -15.66 2.40 2.25
C LEU A 74 -15.00 2.76 3.58
N THR A 75 -15.40 2.03 4.61
CA THR A 75 -14.80 2.10 5.95
C THR A 75 -14.03 0.83 6.30
N ASP A 76 -13.89 -0.08 5.33
CA ASP A 76 -13.10 -1.29 5.39
C ASP A 76 -11.61 -0.96 5.55
N LEU A 77 -10.91 -1.87 6.22
CA LEU A 77 -9.50 -1.71 6.55
C LEU A 77 -8.66 -2.79 5.89
N LEU A 78 -7.42 -2.40 5.60
CA LEU A 78 -6.32 -3.28 5.30
C LEU A 78 -5.34 -3.22 6.45
N SER A 79 -5.14 -4.35 7.14
CA SER A 79 -4.19 -4.48 8.24
C SER A 79 -2.85 -4.99 7.71
N PHE A 80 -1.81 -4.18 7.85
CA PHE A 80 -0.43 -4.54 7.58
C PHE A 80 0.26 -4.92 8.89
N TYR A 81 1.00 -6.02 8.89
CA TYR A 81 1.71 -6.49 10.08
C TYR A 81 3.21 -6.35 9.94
N PHE A 82 3.86 -5.78 10.96
CA PHE A 82 5.31 -5.57 11.01
C PHE A 82 5.87 -6.09 12.34
N SER A 83 6.63 -7.19 12.29
CA SER A 83 7.12 -7.92 13.48
C SER A 83 6.02 -8.15 14.55
N GLY A 84 4.78 -8.41 14.12
CA GLY A 84 3.61 -8.59 14.99
C GLY A 84 2.89 -7.31 15.42
N ILE A 85 3.36 -6.13 15.05
CA ILE A 85 2.63 -4.85 15.19
C ILE A 85 1.63 -4.71 14.04
N GLU A 86 0.41 -4.28 14.33
CA GLU A 86 -0.63 -4.02 13.32
C GLU A 86 -0.69 -2.53 12.98
N ILE A 87 -0.67 -2.19 11.69
CA ILE A 87 -1.02 -0.87 11.15
C ILE A 87 -2.25 -1.02 10.26
N GLN A 88 -3.30 -0.28 10.59
CA GLN A 88 -4.59 -0.33 9.92
C GLN A 88 -4.69 0.84 8.93
N VAL A 89 -4.84 0.51 7.65
CA VAL A 89 -4.97 1.46 6.55
C VAL A 89 -6.41 1.43 6.03
N PRO A 90 -7.14 2.56 6.03
CA PRO A 90 -8.45 2.62 5.39
C PRO A 90 -8.33 2.29 3.91
N LEU A 91 -9.17 1.39 3.40
CA LEU A 91 -9.10 0.98 2.00
C LEU A 91 -9.34 2.15 1.02
N ARG A 92 -10.19 3.10 1.41
CA ARG A 92 -10.42 4.35 0.69
C ARG A 92 -9.17 5.20 0.50
N ASP A 93 -8.19 5.08 1.40
CA ASP A 93 -6.94 5.83 1.35
C ASP A 93 -5.98 5.28 0.30
N LEU A 94 -6.26 4.09 -0.23
CA LEU A 94 -5.55 3.45 -1.34
C LEU A 94 -6.24 3.72 -2.69
N ILE A 95 -7.18 4.66 -2.75
CA ILE A 95 -7.94 5.02 -3.95
C ILE A 95 -7.65 6.46 -4.35
N PHE A 96 -7.19 6.65 -5.58
CA PHE A 96 -6.92 7.96 -6.16
C PHE A 96 -7.96 8.35 -7.22
N GLN A 97 -8.31 9.63 -7.26
CA GLN A 97 -9.20 10.19 -8.27
C GLN A 97 -8.40 10.84 -9.41
N GLU A 98 -8.53 10.29 -10.60
CA GLU A 98 -7.88 10.72 -11.83
C GLU A 98 -8.94 11.22 -12.83
N ILE A 99 -8.62 12.25 -13.62
CA ILE A 99 -9.58 12.96 -14.47
C ILE A 99 -10.10 12.11 -15.65
N THR A 100 -9.25 11.22 -16.17
CA THR A 100 -9.51 10.35 -17.32
C THR A 100 -10.19 9.05 -16.89
N PHE A 101 -9.64 8.37 -15.88
CA PHE A 101 -10.02 7.03 -15.44
C PHE A 101 -11.09 7.02 -14.34
N GLY A 102 -11.33 8.15 -13.66
CA GLY A 102 -12.18 8.19 -12.48
C GLY A 102 -11.42 7.71 -11.26
N CYS A 103 -11.85 6.62 -10.62
CA CYS A 103 -11.20 6.12 -9.40
C CYS A 103 -10.29 4.92 -9.69
N CYS A 104 -9.06 4.98 -9.20
CA CYS A 104 -8.01 3.99 -9.43
C CYS A 104 -7.41 3.52 -8.11
N LEU A 105 -6.94 2.28 -8.06
CA LEU A 105 -6.06 1.84 -6.97
C LEU A 105 -4.68 2.48 -7.11
N THR A 106 -4.07 2.75 -5.97
CA THR A 106 -2.74 3.37 -5.83
C THR A 106 -1.64 2.36 -5.52
N ILE A 107 -1.91 1.06 -5.68
CA ILE A 107 -0.94 -0.01 -5.42
C ILE A 107 -0.42 -0.50 -6.76
N ASP A 108 0.90 -0.50 -6.90
CA ASP A 108 1.60 -1.05 -8.05
C ASP A 108 1.91 -2.54 -7.80
N ASP A 109 1.62 -3.40 -8.80
CA ASP A 109 1.69 -4.86 -8.73
C ASP A 109 2.85 -5.42 -9.55
N TYR A 110 4.07 -5.07 -9.12
CA TYR A 110 5.29 -5.56 -9.75
C TYR A 110 6.18 -6.31 -8.76
N ASP A 111 6.73 -7.44 -9.20
CA ASP A 111 7.79 -8.16 -8.50
C ASP A 111 9.11 -7.36 -8.52
N GLY A 112 9.27 -6.44 -7.57
CA GLY A 112 10.41 -5.52 -7.48
C GLY A 112 10.60 -5.03 -6.05
N PRO A 113 11.53 -4.10 -5.75
CA PRO A 113 11.72 -3.69 -4.37
C PRO A 113 10.42 -3.10 -3.85
N TYR A 114 9.85 -3.81 -2.89
CA TYR A 114 8.57 -3.45 -2.32
C TYR A 114 8.80 -2.31 -1.37
N HIS A 115 7.91 -1.34 -1.42
CA HIS A 115 8.02 -0.18 -0.56
C HIS A 115 6.67 0.30 -0.08
N LEU A 116 6.70 0.94 1.08
CA LEU A 116 5.59 1.66 1.65
C LEU A 116 5.70 3.12 1.21
N GLY A 117 4.72 3.55 0.42
CA GLY A 117 4.55 4.95 0.04
C GLY A 117 3.65 5.72 1.02
N GLN A 118 3.47 7.02 0.76
CA GLN A 118 2.65 7.93 1.56
C GLN A 118 1.22 7.41 1.82
N ASP A 119 0.63 6.67 0.87
CA ASP A 119 -0.74 6.16 1.01
C ASP A 119 -0.91 5.14 2.15
N ILE A 120 0.15 4.41 2.50
CA ILE A 120 0.19 3.57 3.71
C ILE A 120 0.72 4.38 4.90
N LEU A 121 1.82 5.14 4.69
CA LEU A 121 2.55 5.80 5.76
C LEU A 121 1.71 6.87 6.49
N LYS A 122 0.72 7.50 5.85
CA LYS A 122 -0.21 8.43 6.52
C LYS A 122 -1.07 7.78 7.61
N SER A 123 -1.19 6.45 7.61
CA SER A 123 -1.87 5.69 8.66
C SER A 123 -0.94 5.26 9.81
N ALA A 124 0.36 5.57 9.71
CA ALA A 124 1.36 5.21 10.70
C ALA A 124 2.08 6.44 11.27
N TYR A 125 2.37 6.40 12.57
CA TYR A 125 3.41 7.23 13.17
C TYR A 125 4.71 6.45 13.12
N VAL A 126 5.69 6.97 12.38
CA VAL A 126 6.97 6.31 12.11
C VAL A 126 8.09 7.13 12.73
N VAL A 127 8.89 6.50 13.58
CA VAL A 127 10.12 7.08 14.13
C VAL A 127 11.28 6.21 13.69
N VAL A 128 12.30 6.83 13.09
CA VAL A 128 13.50 6.14 12.62
C VAL A 128 14.68 6.58 13.47
N ASP A 129 15.29 5.63 14.18
CA ASP A 129 16.53 5.82 14.91
C ASP A 129 17.66 5.11 14.15
N LEU A 130 18.46 5.88 13.42
CA LEU A 130 19.55 5.36 12.61
C LEU A 130 20.77 4.96 13.45
N ASP A 131 20.93 5.53 14.65
CA ASP A 131 22.06 5.24 15.53
C ASP A 131 21.89 3.86 16.17
N ASN A 132 20.69 3.57 16.65
CA ASN A 132 20.33 2.25 17.20
C ASN A 132 19.87 1.25 16.13
N LYS A 133 19.61 1.71 14.90
CA LYS A 133 19.04 0.90 13.80
C LYS A 133 17.69 0.31 14.17
N GLU A 134 16.78 1.16 14.62
CA GLU A 134 15.44 0.78 15.02
C GLU A 134 14.40 1.66 14.32
N VAL A 135 13.25 1.07 14.02
CA VAL A 135 12.04 1.80 13.61
C VAL A 135 10.96 1.56 14.64
N ALA A 136 10.34 2.62 15.17
CA ALA A 136 9.12 2.50 15.93
C ALA A 136 7.91 2.83 15.04
N LEU A 137 6.88 1.99 15.13
CA LEU A 137 5.63 2.13 14.42
C LEU A 137 4.48 2.18 15.43
N ALA A 138 3.55 3.10 15.22
CA ALA A 138 2.26 3.14 15.91
C ALA A 138 1.16 3.54 14.91
N GLN A 139 -0.10 3.23 15.24
CA GLN A 139 -1.23 3.72 14.45
C GLN A 139 -1.28 5.25 14.54
N ALA A 140 -1.36 5.93 13.39
CA ALA A 140 -1.54 7.38 13.36
C ALA A 140 -2.90 7.78 13.95
N THR A 141 -2.94 8.95 14.59
CA THR A 141 -4.16 9.56 15.13
C THR A 141 -4.25 11.02 14.72
N ASN A 142 -5.47 11.48 14.43
CA ASN A 142 -5.75 12.88 14.16
C ASN A 142 -6.01 13.60 15.48
N SER A 143 -4.98 14.23 16.05
CA SER A 143 -5.10 15.08 17.24
C SER A 143 -4.44 16.43 17.01
N SER A 144 -5.02 17.48 17.58
CA SER A 144 -4.40 18.80 17.67
C SER A 144 -3.54 18.96 18.94
N SER A 145 -3.49 17.94 19.79
CA SER A 145 -2.63 17.93 20.98
C SER A 145 -1.23 17.47 20.60
N GLU A 146 -0.22 18.19 21.07
CA GLU A 146 1.18 17.85 20.88
C GLU A 146 1.83 17.59 22.25
N ASP A 147 2.57 16.50 22.34
CA ASP A 147 3.45 16.17 23.46
C ASP A 147 4.72 15.58 22.85
N ILE A 148 5.75 16.42 22.70
CA ILE A 148 6.96 16.11 21.93
C ILE A 148 8.10 15.91 22.92
N GLU A 149 8.73 14.74 22.84
CA GLU A 149 9.89 14.36 23.66
C GLU A 149 11.14 14.19 22.78
N ASP A 150 12.30 14.58 23.31
CA ASP A 150 13.59 14.40 22.63
C ASP A 150 14.01 12.92 22.64
N ILE A 151 14.50 12.42 21.51
CA ILE A 151 15.16 11.12 21.41
C ILE A 151 16.62 11.31 21.82
N VAL A 152 16.98 10.87 23.03
CA VAL A 152 18.34 11.04 23.58
C VAL A 152 19.17 9.76 23.42
N SER A 153 18.60 8.62 23.81
CA SER A 153 19.27 7.31 23.73
C SER A 153 18.40 6.21 23.17
N GLU A 154 17.09 6.28 23.39
CA GLU A 154 16.07 5.34 22.91
C GLU A 154 14.83 6.13 22.52
N ILE A 155 13.98 5.55 21.66
CA ILE A 155 12.71 6.16 21.24
C ILE A 155 11.76 6.19 22.46
N PRO A 156 11.29 7.38 22.91
CA PRO A 156 10.41 7.48 24.07
C PRO A 156 9.12 6.68 23.91
N GLN A 157 8.68 6.03 25.00
CA GLN A 157 7.47 5.20 25.07
C GLN A 157 7.43 3.99 24.12
N ALA A 158 8.49 3.74 23.35
CA ALA A 158 8.53 2.60 22.44
C ALA A 158 8.75 1.29 23.20
N LEU A 159 8.03 0.25 22.79
CA LEU A 159 8.20 -1.11 23.29
C LEU A 159 8.63 -2.03 22.14
N GLU A 160 9.39 -3.07 22.44
CA GLU A 160 9.74 -4.11 21.47
C GLU A 160 8.48 -4.75 20.87
N ALA A 161 8.49 -4.98 19.56
CA ALA A 161 7.42 -5.70 18.89
C ALA A 161 7.37 -7.17 19.35
N PRO A 162 6.22 -7.86 19.27
CA PRO A 162 6.11 -9.27 19.65
C PRO A 162 7.12 -10.20 18.97
N LEU A 163 7.51 -9.88 17.73
CA LEU A 163 8.51 -10.61 16.96
C LEU A 163 9.77 -9.77 16.69
N TYR A 164 10.13 -8.87 17.61
CA TYR A 164 11.30 -7.99 17.46
C TYR A 164 12.58 -8.77 17.10
N SER A 165 12.84 -9.87 17.81
CA SER A 165 14.05 -10.68 17.61
C SER A 165 14.02 -11.60 16.35
N TYR A 166 13.04 -11.47 15.46
CA TYR A 166 12.86 -12.32 14.27
C TYR A 166 13.03 -11.55 12.97
N THR A 167 14.22 -11.00 12.77
CA THR A 167 14.56 -10.10 11.64
C THR A 167 15.59 -10.68 10.67
N GLU A 168 16.00 -11.95 10.87
CA GLU A 168 16.91 -12.71 9.96
C GLU A 168 16.49 -12.70 8.48
N VAL A 169 15.21 -12.43 8.21
CA VAL A 169 14.65 -12.35 6.85
C VAL A 169 15.14 -11.09 6.13
N ALA A 170 15.25 -9.96 6.84
CA ALA A 170 15.86 -8.75 6.31
C ALA A 170 17.36 -8.96 6.05
N GLU A 171 18.04 -9.75 6.89
CA GLU A 171 19.45 -10.10 6.69
C GLU A 171 19.71 -10.96 5.45
N LYS A 172 18.71 -11.71 4.99
CA LYS A 172 18.78 -12.56 3.77
C LYS A 172 18.25 -11.86 2.53
N TYR A 173 17.81 -10.61 2.64
CA TYR A 173 17.37 -9.81 1.51
C TYR A 173 18.57 -9.46 0.63
N TYR A 174 18.60 -9.97 -0.60
CA TYR A 174 19.71 -9.77 -1.54
C TYR A 174 19.22 -9.13 -2.83
N TYR A 175 19.78 -7.96 -3.15
CA TYR A 175 19.67 -7.36 -4.47
C TYR A 175 20.64 -8.04 -5.44
N SER A 176 20.12 -8.80 -6.40
CA SER A 176 20.92 -9.41 -7.46
C SER A 176 20.66 -8.69 -8.80
N ASP A 177 21.47 -7.68 -9.11
CA ASP A 177 21.74 -7.19 -10.48
C ASP A 177 20.50 -7.11 -11.41
N GLY A 178 19.44 -6.43 -10.94
CA GLY A 178 18.20 -6.19 -11.70
C GLY A 178 17.08 -7.22 -11.52
N TRP A 179 17.28 -8.24 -10.69
CA TRP A 179 16.25 -9.21 -10.30
C TRP A 179 16.11 -9.24 -8.77
N VAL A 180 14.89 -9.06 -8.28
CA VAL A 180 14.57 -9.14 -6.85
C VAL A 180 14.32 -10.59 -6.48
N SER A 181 15.14 -11.16 -5.60
CA SER A 181 14.80 -12.41 -4.92
C SER A 181 14.16 -12.07 -3.58
N SER A 182 12.87 -11.76 -3.58
CA SER A 182 12.06 -11.83 -2.36
C SER A 182 12.01 -13.30 -1.95
N LEU A 183 12.67 -13.65 -0.84
CA LEU A 183 12.49 -14.96 -0.22
C LEU A 183 11.09 -15.00 0.39
N TYR A 184 10.08 -15.25 -0.45
CA TYR A 184 8.68 -15.44 -0.05
C TYR A 184 8.45 -16.64 0.89
N ASP A 185 9.51 -17.38 1.26
CA ASP A 185 9.43 -18.67 1.92
C ASP A 185 10.58 -18.84 2.92
N VAL A 186 10.71 -17.91 3.88
CA VAL A 186 11.56 -18.15 5.05
C VAL A 186 10.75 -18.96 6.07
N SER A 187 11.09 -20.24 6.19
CA SER A 187 10.33 -21.29 6.88
C SER A 187 10.29 -21.20 8.41
N SER A 188 10.79 -20.14 9.04
CA SER A 188 10.95 -20.08 10.50
C SER A 188 10.56 -18.74 11.09
N ARG A 189 9.26 -18.52 11.30
CA ARG A 189 8.81 -17.60 12.34
C ARG A 189 7.86 -18.28 13.33
N PRO A 190 7.83 -17.85 14.60
CA PRO A 190 6.75 -18.18 15.51
C PRO A 190 5.43 -17.63 14.97
N SER A 191 4.37 -18.42 15.05
CA SER A 191 3.03 -17.89 14.83
C SER A 191 2.65 -16.94 15.96
N TYR A 192 1.97 -15.86 15.62
CA TYR A 192 1.33 -14.96 16.58
C TYR A 192 -0.14 -14.79 16.20
N SER A 193 -0.95 -14.37 17.17
CA SER A 193 -2.36 -14.12 16.91
C SER A 193 -2.51 -12.81 16.14
N THR A 194 -2.72 -12.89 14.82
CA THR A 194 -3.23 -11.75 14.05
C THR A 194 -4.66 -11.46 14.46
N ASN A 195 -5.05 -10.19 14.53
CA ASN A 195 -6.44 -9.86 14.71
C ASN A 195 -7.20 -10.06 13.39
N THR A 196 -8.13 -11.00 13.37
CA THR A 196 -8.96 -11.30 12.18
C THR A 196 -10.42 -10.81 12.36
N GLY A 197 -10.70 -10.04 13.40
CA GLY A 197 -12.04 -9.49 13.62
C GLY A 197 -12.34 -8.36 12.63
N SER A 198 -13.59 -8.25 12.18
CA SER A 198 -14.03 -7.09 11.40
C SER A 198 -13.83 -5.81 12.20
N ARG A 199 -13.14 -4.84 11.61
CA ARG A 199 -12.82 -3.55 12.21
C ARG A 199 -13.10 -2.44 11.21
N SER A 200 -13.45 -1.28 11.74
CA SER A 200 -13.62 -0.06 10.98
C SER A 200 -12.94 1.04 11.78
N VAL A 201 -11.89 1.63 11.22
CA VAL A 201 -11.30 2.85 11.74
C VAL A 201 -11.78 3.96 10.82
N ASP A 202 -12.80 4.66 11.27
CA ASP A 202 -13.02 6.00 10.78
C ASP A 202 -12.05 6.89 11.58
N LEU A 203 -10.94 7.33 10.96
CA LEU A 203 -9.95 8.27 11.55
C LEU A 203 -10.55 9.68 11.79
N GLY A 204 -11.87 9.76 12.04
CA GLY A 204 -12.74 10.94 11.98
C GLY A 204 -13.64 10.92 10.75
N SER A 205 -14.77 11.66 10.81
CA SER A 205 -15.84 11.79 9.81
C SER A 205 -15.38 12.34 8.45
N THR A 206 -14.44 11.65 7.83
CA THR A 206 -13.72 12.06 6.64
C THR A 206 -14.66 11.87 5.47
N THR A 207 -15.24 12.99 5.03
CA THR A 207 -16.13 13.01 3.87
C THR A 207 -15.27 13.26 2.64
N TYR A 208 -14.98 12.19 1.90
CA TYR A 208 -14.29 12.32 0.63
C TYR A 208 -15.25 12.89 -0.42
N MET A 209 -14.87 14.03 -0.99
CA MET A 209 -15.64 14.66 -2.06
C MET A 209 -15.13 14.17 -3.42
N PRO A 210 -16.01 13.69 -4.30
CA PRO A 210 -15.62 13.39 -5.67
C PRO A 210 -15.27 14.71 -6.39
N PHE A 211 -14.01 14.88 -6.77
CA PHE A 211 -13.52 16.04 -7.52
C PHE A 211 -13.96 15.96 -9.00
N TYR A 212 -14.01 14.75 -9.55
CA TYR A 212 -14.36 14.50 -10.94
C TYR A 212 -15.69 13.74 -11.05
N THR A 213 -16.80 14.42 -10.78
CA THR A 213 -18.17 13.86 -10.84
C THR A 213 -18.60 13.38 -12.24
N LYS A 214 -17.80 13.69 -13.27
CA LYS A 214 -18.10 13.49 -14.68
C LYS A 214 -16.96 12.83 -15.45
N ALA A 215 -15.96 12.27 -14.77
CA ALA A 215 -15.09 11.28 -15.41
C ALA A 215 -16.04 10.19 -15.91
N THR A 216 -16.06 9.95 -17.22
CA THR A 216 -16.75 8.78 -17.77
C THR A 216 -16.15 7.63 -16.99
N THR A 217 -16.93 6.96 -16.15
CA THR A 217 -16.43 5.92 -15.25
C THR A 217 -15.87 4.84 -16.15
N ILE A 218 -14.56 4.92 -16.44
CA ILE A 218 -13.87 3.96 -17.30
C ILE A 218 -14.08 2.56 -16.72
N TYR A 219 -14.22 2.49 -15.39
CA TYR A 219 -14.80 1.37 -14.67
C TYR A 219 -16.12 0.86 -15.27
N ASP A 220 -17.18 1.66 -15.39
CA ASP A 220 -18.50 1.22 -15.91
C ASP A 220 -18.40 0.76 -17.36
N TYR A 221 -17.56 1.42 -18.17
CA TYR A 221 -17.27 0.97 -19.54
C TYR A 221 -16.66 -0.44 -19.53
N PHE A 222 -15.57 -0.67 -18.81
CA PHE A 222 -14.93 -1.98 -18.77
C PHE A 222 -15.78 -3.04 -18.05
N ALA A 223 -16.55 -2.66 -17.04
CA ALA A 223 -17.51 -3.55 -16.36
C ALA A 223 -18.59 -4.04 -17.32
N SER A 224 -19.10 -3.16 -18.20
CA SER A 224 -20.06 -3.54 -19.23
C SER A 224 -19.48 -4.55 -20.24
N GLN A 225 -18.22 -4.37 -20.63
CA GLN A 225 -17.52 -5.28 -21.54
C GLN A 225 -17.32 -6.67 -20.91
N ARG A 226 -16.88 -6.71 -19.64
CA ARG A 226 -16.73 -7.96 -18.87
C ARG A 226 -18.05 -8.75 -18.83
N ASN A 227 -19.18 -8.08 -18.57
CA ASN A 227 -20.50 -8.71 -18.50
C ASN A 227 -21.05 -9.15 -19.86
N SER A 228 -20.68 -8.47 -20.94
CA SER A 228 -21.12 -8.79 -22.31
C SER A 228 -20.36 -9.95 -22.97
N GLY A 229 -19.30 -10.46 -22.34
CA GLY A 229 -18.44 -11.52 -22.89
C GLY A 229 -17.61 -11.10 -24.10
N HIS A 230 -17.60 -9.81 -24.45
CA HIS A 230 -16.91 -9.27 -25.61
C HIS A 230 -15.53 -8.71 -25.22
N PHE A 231 -14.51 -9.57 -25.17
CA PHE A 231 -13.12 -9.11 -25.30
C PHE A 231 -12.87 -8.73 -26.77
N THR A 232 -13.41 -7.60 -27.21
CA THR A 232 -13.02 -7.03 -28.50
C THR A 232 -11.73 -6.25 -28.31
N ARG A 233 -10.66 -6.72 -28.96
CA ARG A 233 -9.40 -5.99 -29.14
C ARG A 233 -9.70 -4.55 -29.54
N CYS A 234 -9.50 -3.60 -28.64
CA CYS A 234 -9.61 -2.18 -28.99
C CYS A 234 -8.44 -1.85 -29.94
N LEU A 235 -8.77 -1.38 -31.14
CA LEU A 235 -7.81 -0.67 -32.00
C LEU A 235 -7.33 0.58 -31.23
N PRO A 236 -6.03 0.93 -31.29
CA PRO A 236 -5.53 2.09 -30.59
C PRO A 236 -6.26 3.34 -31.09
N PHE A 237 -6.78 4.12 -30.14
CA PHE A 237 -7.33 5.44 -30.42
C PHE A 237 -6.22 6.29 -31.05
N LEU A 238 -6.36 6.52 -32.35
CA LEU A 238 -5.49 7.41 -33.11
C LEU A 238 -5.67 8.82 -32.52
N PHE A 239 -4.64 9.34 -31.85
CA PHE A 239 -4.57 10.72 -31.39
C PHE A 239 -4.84 11.66 -32.58
N LEU A 240 -6.03 12.24 -32.64
CA LEU A 240 -6.31 13.39 -33.51
C LEU A 240 -5.67 14.63 -32.88
N LEU A 241 -4.41 14.88 -33.26
CA LEU A 241 -3.74 16.17 -33.09
C LEU A 241 -4.57 17.23 -33.84
N PHE A 242 -5.35 18.03 -33.11
CA PHE A 242 -5.90 19.26 -33.66
C PHE A 242 -4.77 20.29 -33.76
N SER A 243 -4.35 20.57 -35.00
CA SER A 243 -3.50 21.71 -35.32
C SER A 243 -4.25 23.00 -34.99
N ILE A 244 -3.72 23.77 -34.03
CA ILE A 244 -4.15 25.15 -33.78
C ILE A 244 -3.65 26.00 -34.96
N LEU A 245 -4.56 26.46 -35.82
CA LEU A 245 -4.25 27.55 -36.75
C LEU A 245 -4.33 28.87 -35.97
N LEU A 246 -3.20 29.57 -35.85
CA LEU A 246 -3.19 31.01 -35.55
C LEU A 246 -3.71 31.77 -36.78
N ALA A 247 -4.73 32.60 -36.59
CA ALA A 247 -5.06 33.67 -37.51
C ALA A 247 -4.34 34.95 -37.07
N LEU A 248 -3.69 35.62 -38.02
CA LEU A 248 -3.12 36.97 -37.90
C LEU A 248 -4.22 38.03 -37.75
#